data_AF-A0A329R7L4-F1
#
_entry.id   AF-A0A329R7L4-F1
#
_cell.length_a   1.000
_cell.length_b   1.000
_cell.length_c   1.000
_cell.angle_alpha   90.00
_cell.angle_beta   90.00
_cell.angle_gamma   90.00
#
_symmetry.space_group_name_H-M   'P 1'
#
loop_
_entity.id
_entity.type
_entity.pdbx_description
1 polymer ?
#
loop_
_entity_poly.entity_id
_entity_poly.type
_entity_poly.pdbx_seq_one_letter_code
_entity_poly.pdbx_strand_id
1 'polypeptide(L)'
;MLRGKADRLTRAEKAALHPFAVATSNNARENPEEEQESFVERLRKRRRLCEERVKNEQLKNILPTSNVVERFFSVARVRCGHQRHGLLPRTLETILFLRENRAYASPVDSWQ
;
A
#
# COMPACT_ATOMS: atom_id res chain seq x y z
N MET A 1 -0.40 -22.23 15.99
CA MET A 1 -0.16 -23.68 16.14
C MET A 1 -1.13 -24.23 17.18
N LEU A 2 -2.11 -25.06 16.79
CA LEU A 2 -3.02 -25.74 17.74
C LEU A 2 -2.25 -26.88 18.43
N ARG A 3 -1.40 -26.54 19.40
CA ARG A 3 -0.59 -27.52 20.11
C ARG A 3 -1.50 -28.33 21.05
N GLY A 4 -1.62 -29.63 20.83
CA GLY A 4 -2.28 -30.58 21.73
C GLY A 4 -3.77 -30.87 21.54
N LYS A 5 -4.39 -30.48 20.39
CA LYS A 5 -5.81 -30.82 20.08
C LYS A 5 -6.03 -31.29 18.64
N ALA A 6 -4.97 -31.62 17.89
CA ALA A 6 -5.05 -31.96 16.46
C ALA A 6 -5.89 -33.22 16.20
N ASP A 7 -5.86 -34.13 17.16
CA ASP A 7 -6.54 -35.42 17.26
C ASP A 7 -8.05 -35.30 17.52
N ARG A 8 -8.54 -34.11 17.90
CA ARG A 8 -9.97 -33.82 18.11
C ARG A 8 -10.66 -33.14 16.92
N LEU A 9 -9.94 -32.90 15.82
CA LEU A 9 -10.49 -32.23 14.64
C LEU A 9 -11.29 -33.21 13.79
N THR A 10 -12.54 -32.85 13.52
CA THR A 10 -13.43 -33.53 12.58
C THR A 10 -12.92 -33.39 11.15
N ARG A 11 -13.39 -34.25 10.25
CA ARG A 11 -12.97 -34.25 8.84
C ARG A 11 -13.25 -32.90 8.14
N ALA A 12 -14.37 -32.26 8.48
CA ALA A 12 -14.74 -30.95 7.94
C ALA A 12 -13.79 -29.84 8.42
N GLU A 13 -13.43 -29.84 9.72
CA GLU A 13 -12.46 -28.89 10.27
C GLU A 13 -11.07 -29.08 9.65
N LYS A 14 -10.64 -30.33 9.44
CA LYS A 14 -9.38 -30.61 8.72
C LYS A 14 -9.39 -30.06 7.29
N ALA A 15 -10.51 -30.18 6.58
CA ALA A 15 -10.66 -29.61 5.24
C ALA A 15 -10.65 -28.08 5.26
N ALA A 16 -11.33 -27.46 6.24
CA ALA A 16 -11.35 -26.01 6.39
C ALA A 16 -9.97 -25.42 6.75
N LEU A 17 -9.13 -26.20 7.45
CA LEU A 17 -7.77 -25.81 7.81
C LEU A 17 -6.74 -26.09 6.70
N HIS A 18 -7.09 -26.87 5.68
CA HIS A 18 -6.19 -27.22 4.58
C HIS A 18 -5.58 -26.00 3.85
N PRO A 19 -6.33 -24.92 3.54
CA PRO A 19 -5.76 -23.71 2.92
C PRO A 19 -4.79 -22.96 3.84
N PHE A 20 -4.90 -23.16 5.16
CA PHE A 20 -4.06 -22.51 6.17
C PHE A 20 -2.94 -23.43 6.69
N ALA A 21 -2.84 -24.65 6.15
CA ALA A 21 -1.78 -25.57 6.48
C ALA A 21 -0.47 -25.01 5.92
N VAL A 22 0.32 -24.38 6.79
CA VAL A 22 1.71 -24.05 6.48
C VAL A 22 2.41 -25.39 6.25
N ALA A 23 2.89 -25.63 5.03
CA ALA A 23 3.82 -26.71 4.79
C ALA A 23 4.97 -26.48 5.78
N THR A 24 5.07 -27.33 6.80
CA THR A 24 6.30 -27.44 7.58
C THR A 24 7.31 -28.01 6.61
N SER A 25 7.84 -27.14 5.77
CA SER A 25 8.99 -27.46 4.98
C SER A 25 10.04 -27.80 6.03
N ASN A 26 10.56 -29.01 5.99
CA ASN A 26 11.78 -29.39 6.70
C ASN A 26 12.99 -28.53 6.25
N ASN A 27 12.77 -27.42 5.54
CA ASN A 27 13.70 -26.31 5.35
C ASN A 27 13.68 -25.33 6.53
N ALA A 28 13.33 -25.77 7.75
CA ALA A 28 14.12 -25.33 8.89
C ALA A 28 15.52 -25.94 8.76
N ARG A 29 16.24 -25.54 7.71
CA ARG A 29 17.67 -25.47 7.77
C ARG A 29 17.87 -24.30 8.72
N GLU A 30 17.88 -24.62 10.01
CA GLU A 30 18.36 -23.74 11.05
C GLU A 30 19.70 -23.25 10.54
N ASN A 31 19.72 -22.06 9.96
CA ASN A 31 20.99 -21.41 9.69
C ASN A 31 21.46 -21.02 11.08
N PRO A 32 22.54 -21.63 11.61
CA PRO A 32 22.96 -21.43 12.99
C PRO A 32 23.23 -19.95 13.33
N GLU A 33 23.41 -19.11 12.30
CA GLU A 33 23.51 -17.65 12.41
C GLU A 33 22.20 -16.97 12.85
N GLU A 34 21.02 -17.47 12.45
CA GLU A 34 19.73 -16.86 12.80
C GLU A 34 19.32 -17.10 14.26
N GLU A 35 19.89 -18.13 14.89
CA GLU A 35 19.62 -18.46 16.29
C GLU A 35 20.37 -17.52 17.26
N GLN A 36 21.44 -16.89 16.78
CA GLN A 36 22.23 -15.89 17.51
C GLN A 36 21.78 -14.44 17.23
N GLU A 37 20.99 -14.21 16.18
CA GLU A 37 20.49 -12.88 15.83
C GLU A 37 19.30 -12.45 16.72
N SER A 38 19.40 -11.22 17.24
CA SER A 38 18.30 -10.59 17.97
C SER A 38 17.02 -10.56 17.12
N PHE A 39 15.84 -10.63 17.76
CA PHE A 39 14.55 -10.48 17.07
C PHE A 39 14.51 -9.24 16.16
N VAL A 40 15.13 -8.15 16.61
CA VAL A 40 15.24 -6.90 15.85
C VAL A 40 16.15 -7.06 14.64
N GLU A 41 17.24 -7.79 14.75
CA GLU A 41 18.17 -8.07 13.64
C GLU A 41 17.51 -8.95 12.59
N ARG A 42 16.82 -10.02 13.02
CA ARG A 42 16.01 -10.85 12.12
C ARG A 42 14.91 -10.08 11.42
N LEU A 43 14.27 -9.14 12.11
CA LEU A 43 13.26 -8.26 11.49
C LEU A 43 13.89 -7.30 10.47
N ARG A 44 15.04 -6.69 10.81
CA ARG A 44 15.79 -5.79 9.91
C ARG A 44 16.31 -6.53 8.68
N LYS A 45 16.85 -7.75 8.86
CA LYS A 45 17.35 -8.61 7.78
C LYS A 45 16.23 -9.02 6.83
N ARG A 46 15.09 -9.48 7.37
CA ARG A 46 13.87 -9.75 6.57
C ARG A 46 13.38 -8.51 5.82
N ARG A 47 13.39 -7.34 6.47
CA ARG A 47 13.00 -6.09 5.82
C ARG A 47 13.94 -5.72 4.66
N ARG A 48 15.26 -5.82 4.83
CA ARG A 48 16.25 -5.57 3.76
C ARG A 48 16.04 -6.51 2.56
N LEU A 49 15.85 -7.80 2.83
CA LEU A 49 15.59 -8.80 1.78
C LEU A 49 14.24 -8.59 1.08
N CYS A 50 13.23 -8.05 1.77
CA CYS A 50 11.96 -7.65 1.16
C CYS A 50 12.07 -6.35 0.35
N GLU A 51 12.85 -5.37 0.82
CA GLU A 51 13.11 -4.11 0.11
C GLU A 51 13.79 -4.35 -1.25
N GLU A 52 14.69 -5.35 -1.34
CA GLU A 52 15.28 -5.77 -2.62
C GLU A 52 14.28 -6.38 -3.61
N ARG A 53 13.12 -6.88 -3.14
CA ARG A 53 12.17 -7.65 -3.96
C ARG A 53 11.04 -6.82 -4.57
N VAL A 54 10.86 -5.56 -4.19
CA VAL A 54 9.77 -4.72 -4.73
C VAL A 54 10.32 -3.70 -5.71
N LYS A 55 10.82 -4.17 -6.86
CA LYS A 55 11.01 -3.31 -8.03
C LYS A 55 9.63 -2.98 -8.61
N ASN A 56 9.02 -1.92 -8.09
CA ASN A 56 7.82 -1.34 -8.68
C ASN A 56 8.19 -0.79 -10.06
N GLU A 57 7.92 -1.54 -11.13
CA GLU A 57 8.22 -1.13 -12.52
C GLU A 57 7.57 0.21 -12.90
N GLN A 58 6.52 0.60 -12.17
CA GLN A 58 5.78 1.85 -12.33
C GLN A 58 6.48 3.06 -11.69
N LEU A 59 7.55 2.88 -10.91
CA LEU A 59 8.30 4.00 -10.31
C LEU A 59 8.88 4.94 -11.37
N LYS A 60 9.17 4.44 -12.58
CA LYS A 60 9.60 5.26 -13.72
C LYS A 60 8.56 6.30 -14.15
N ASN A 61 7.28 6.07 -13.82
CA ASN A 61 6.19 6.99 -14.11
C ASN A 61 6.01 8.04 -13.01
N ILE A 62 6.60 7.84 -11.84
CA ILE A 62 6.59 8.81 -10.76
C ILE A 62 7.76 9.76 -11.00
N LEU A 63 7.43 11.03 -11.27
CA LEU A 63 8.44 12.06 -11.40
C LEU A 63 9.31 12.09 -10.12
N PRO A 64 10.64 12.19 -10.25
CA PRO A 64 11.56 12.15 -9.11
C PRO A 64 11.43 13.35 -8.16
N THR A 65 10.63 14.36 -8.54
CA THR A 65 10.39 15.55 -7.73
C THR A 65 8.91 15.82 -7.55
N SER A 66 8.53 16.19 -6.33
CA SER A 66 7.17 16.61 -5.97
C SER A 66 6.79 18.00 -6.50
N ASN A 67 7.61 18.61 -7.37
CA ASN A 67 7.44 19.99 -7.83
C ASN A 67 6.07 20.25 -8.46
N VAL A 68 5.52 19.28 -9.21
CA VAL A 68 4.18 19.40 -9.81
C VAL A 68 3.10 19.51 -8.73
N VAL A 69 3.18 18.66 -7.70
CA VAL A 69 2.23 18.63 -6.58
C VAL A 69 2.39 19.88 -5.70
N GLU A 70 3.62 20.31 -5.44
CA GLU A 70 3.92 21.52 -4.68
C GLU A 70 3.40 22.78 -5.39
N ARG A 71 3.62 22.90 -6.70
CA ARG A 71 3.11 24.00 -7.51
C ARG A 71 1.58 23.99 -7.52
N PHE A 72 0.96 22.82 -7.65
CA PHE A 72 -0.48 22.66 -7.57
C PHE A 72 -1.04 23.18 -6.23
N PHE A 73 -0.50 22.72 -5.10
CA PHE A 73 -0.96 23.16 -3.78
C PHE A 73 -0.63 24.62 -3.47
N SER A 74 0.48 25.15 -4.01
CA SER A 74 0.81 26.58 -3.90
C SER A 74 -0.25 27.45 -4.57
N VAL A 75 -0.67 27.09 -5.78
CA VAL A 75 -1.73 27.80 -6.51
C VAL A 75 -3.09 27.59 -5.86
N ALA A 76 -3.37 26.39 -5.33
CA ALA A 76 -4.58 26.11 -4.57
C ALA A 76 -4.68 26.97 -3.30
N ARG A 77 -3.57 27.14 -2.58
CA ARG A 77 -3.49 28.00 -1.39
C ARG A 77 -3.78 29.46 -1.72
N VAL A 78 -3.22 29.99 -2.80
CA VAL A 78 -3.49 31.38 -3.21
C VAL A 78 -4.96 31.56 -3.63
N ARG A 79 -5.52 30.61 -4.37
CA ARG A 79 -6.88 30.75 -4.92
C ARG A 79 -7.98 30.50 -3.90
N CYS A 80 -7.85 29.42 -3.14
CA CYS A 80 -8.91 28.96 -2.23
C CYS A 80 -8.58 29.22 -0.78
N GLY A 81 -7.38 29.72 -0.45
CA GLY A 81 -6.90 29.87 0.93
C GLY A 81 -7.85 30.65 1.82
N HIS A 82 -8.41 31.74 1.30
CA HIS A 82 -9.39 32.55 2.04
C HIS A 82 -10.73 31.82 2.24
N GLN A 83 -11.18 31.05 1.25
CA GLN A 83 -12.45 30.32 1.29
C GLN A 83 -12.34 28.95 1.99
N ARG A 84 -11.14 28.50 2.36
CA ARG A 84 -10.91 27.19 2.99
C ARG A 84 -11.76 26.96 4.23
N HIS A 85 -11.95 27.98 5.04
CA HIS A 85 -12.74 27.88 6.27
C HIS A 85 -14.27 27.86 6.02
N GLY A 86 -14.71 28.29 4.83
CA GLY A 86 -16.12 28.30 4.43
C GLY A 86 -16.51 27.13 3.52
N LEU A 87 -15.57 26.26 3.17
CA LEU A 87 -15.80 25.11 2.29
C LEU A 87 -15.62 23.81 3.07
N LEU A 88 -16.52 22.86 2.83
CA LEU A 88 -16.30 21.48 3.25
C LEU A 88 -15.07 20.92 2.53
N PRO A 89 -14.24 20.08 3.20
CA PRO A 89 -13.05 19.48 2.58
C PRO A 89 -13.34 18.82 1.22
N ARG A 90 -14.45 18.08 1.13
CA ARG A 90 -14.89 17.42 -0.11
C ARG A 90 -15.20 18.39 -1.25
N THR A 91 -15.77 19.55 -0.93
CA THR A 91 -16.07 20.58 -1.92
C THR A 91 -14.78 21.22 -2.45
N LEU A 92 -13.82 21.49 -1.55
CA LEU A 92 -12.50 21.99 -1.93
C LEU A 92 -11.78 21.00 -2.85
N GLU A 93 -11.77 19.71 -2.51
CA GLU A 93 -11.19 18.64 -3.32
C GLU A 93 -11.82 18.57 -4.71
N THR A 94 -13.15 18.64 -4.79
CA THR A 94 -13.89 18.60 -6.07
C THR A 94 -13.54 19.79 -6.97
N ILE A 95 -13.48 21.00 -6.40
CA ILE A 95 -13.09 22.22 -7.14
C ILE A 95 -11.67 22.09 -7.69
N LEU A 96 -10.73 21.60 -6.87
CA LEU A 96 -9.34 21.44 -7.26
C LEU A 96 -9.18 20.34 -8.33
N PHE A 97 -9.92 19.23 -8.19
CA PHE A 97 -9.93 18.13 -9.16
C PHE A 97 -10.43 18.59 -10.53
N LEU A 98 -11.61 19.23 -10.58
CA LEU A 98 -12.20 19.71 -11.84
C LEU A 98 -11.34 20.77 -12.52
N ARG A 99 -10.63 21.57 -11.73
CA ARG A 99 -9.76 22.62 -12.25
C ARG A 99 -8.51 22.07 -12.93
N GLU A 100 -7.88 21.06 -12.34
CA GLU A 100 -6.69 20.43 -12.94
C GLU A 100 -7.08 19.55 -14.13
N ASN A 101 -8.24 18.91 -14.03
CA ASN A 101 -8.77 18.00 -15.03
C ASN A 101 -9.79 18.67 -15.97
N ARG A 102 -9.55 19.92 -16.38
CA ARG A 102 -10.48 20.69 -17.24
C ARG A 102 -10.83 19.99 -18.54
N ALA A 103 -9.88 19.24 -19.12
CA ALA A 103 -10.12 18.48 -20.35
C ALA A 103 -11.17 17.36 -20.15
N TYR A 104 -11.14 16.71 -18.99
CA TYR A 104 -12.11 15.67 -18.61
C TYR A 104 -13.47 16.24 -18.19
N ALA A 105 -13.55 17.55 -17.95
CA ALA A 105 -14.76 18.28 -17.60
C ALA A 105 -15.44 18.94 -18.81
N SER A 106 -14.97 18.68 -20.03
CA SER A 106 -15.69 19.09 -21.25
C SER A 106 -17.05 18.38 -21.31
N PRO A 107 -18.16 19.09 -21.57
CA PRO A 107 -19.41 18.40 -21.87
C PRO A 107 -19.20 17.58 -23.13
N VAL A 108 -19.72 16.35 -23.11
CA VAL A 108 -19.58 15.32 -24.14
C VAL A 108 -20.28 15.66 -25.47
N ASP A 109 -20.45 16.95 -25.78
CA ASP A 109 -21.19 17.46 -26.94
C ASP A 109 -20.25 18.05 -28.00
N SER A 110 -19.03 17.50 -28.16
CA SER A 110 -18.15 17.82 -29.29
C SER A 110 -17.86 16.59 -30.16
N TRP A 111 -18.90 15.78 -30.39
CA TRP A 111 -18.96 14.77 -31.44
C TRP A 111 -20.20 15.01 -32.32
N GLN A 112 -20.19 16.10 -33.09
CA GLN A 112 -20.99 16.24 -34.31
C GLN A 112 -20.10 16.79 -35.42
#